data_AF-D5WME7-F1
#
_entry.id   AF-D5WME7-F1
#
_cell.length_a   1.000
_cell.length_b   1.000
_cell.length_c   1.000
_cell.angle_alpha   90.00
_cell.angle_beta   90.00
_cell.angle_gamma   90.00
#
_symmetry.space_group_name_H-M   'P 1'
#
loop_
_entity.id
_entity.type
_entity.pdbx_description
1 polymer ?
#
loop_
_entity_poly.entity_id
_entity_poly.type
_entity_poly.pdbx_seq_one_letter_code
_entity_poly.pdbx_strand_id
1 'polypeptide(L)'
;MRELLSLPDGAVRPRWDAGPTGGEPFIVVNASDDTPIGTAHREFDGEREVEILRRSLLTEVQFEAFGTNAYALLSKLQLVLESSAALSALKNRVRGAILRCSQVIDVSAAIGGGPEERARFTATFTHTHAVEIAQPRIASVDITVHTDRNTESITIEPPSTEQ
;
A
#
# COMPACT_ATOMS: atom_id res chain seq x y z
N MET A 1 -8.19 -10.95 -5.88
CA MET A 1 -9.67 -10.87 -5.99
C MET A 1 -10.24 -11.74 -7.09
N ARG A 2 -9.78 -11.60 -8.35
CA ARG A 2 -10.12 -12.54 -9.45
C ARG A 2 -9.96 -14.00 -9.02
N GLU A 3 -8.78 -14.36 -8.51
CA GLU A 3 -8.47 -15.72 -8.02
C GLU A 3 -9.33 -16.12 -6.81
N LEU A 4 -9.60 -15.19 -5.89
CA LEU A 4 -10.36 -15.44 -4.67
C LEU A 4 -11.83 -15.77 -4.93
N LEU A 5 -12.40 -15.16 -5.97
CA LEU A 5 -13.79 -15.38 -6.37
C LEU A 5 -13.94 -16.28 -7.59
N SER A 6 -12.84 -16.82 -8.13
CA SER A 6 -12.83 -17.59 -9.38
C SER A 6 -13.54 -16.86 -10.52
N LEU A 7 -13.33 -15.55 -10.63
CA LEU A 7 -13.98 -14.71 -11.64
C LEU A 7 -13.27 -14.83 -12.99
N PRO A 8 -14.00 -14.68 -14.11
CA PRO A 8 -13.41 -14.69 -15.44
C PRO A 8 -12.49 -13.47 -15.65
N ASP A 9 -11.62 -13.58 -16.67
CA ASP A 9 -10.74 -12.48 -17.03
C ASP A 9 -11.51 -11.24 -17.46
N GLY A 10 -11.07 -10.08 -16.99
CA GLY A 10 -11.75 -8.82 -17.22
C GLY A 10 -12.97 -8.57 -16.33
N ALA A 11 -13.33 -9.46 -15.39
CA ALA A 11 -14.43 -9.22 -14.44
C ALA A 11 -14.03 -8.35 -13.24
N VAL A 12 -12.74 -8.11 -13.02
CA VAL A 12 -12.24 -7.15 -12.03
C VAL A 12 -11.44 -6.08 -12.78
N ARG A 13 -11.86 -4.82 -12.68
CA ARG A 13 -11.29 -3.71 -13.44
C ARG A 13 -10.91 -2.56 -12.52
N PRO A 14 -9.83 -1.82 -12.81
CA PRO A 14 -9.57 -0.55 -12.14
C PRO A 14 -10.58 0.51 -12.62
N ARG A 15 -10.87 1.51 -11.77
CA ARG A 15 -11.84 2.58 -12.09
C ARG A 15 -11.59 3.32 -13.41
N TRP A 16 -10.34 3.46 -13.82
CA TRP A 16 -9.95 4.19 -15.02
C TRP A 16 -10.03 3.36 -16.31
N ASP A 17 -10.29 2.06 -16.22
CA ASP A 17 -10.46 1.18 -17.38
C ASP A 17 -11.93 1.21 -17.83
N ALA A 18 -12.20 2.03 -18.85
CA ALA A 18 -13.51 2.15 -19.49
C ALA A 18 -13.78 0.94 -20.40
N GLY A 19 -13.94 -0.25 -19.81
CA GLY A 19 -14.36 -1.44 -20.52
C GLY A 19 -15.84 -1.39 -20.92
N PRO A 20 -16.26 -2.15 -21.94
CA PRO A 20 -17.65 -2.15 -22.39
C PRO A 20 -18.60 -2.57 -21.27
N THR A 21 -19.70 -1.84 -21.13
CA THR A 21 -20.86 -2.20 -20.32
C THR A 21 -21.64 -3.29 -21.06
N GLY A 22 -21.49 -4.53 -20.60
CA GLY A 22 -22.25 -5.69 -21.08
C GLY A 22 -23.14 -6.27 -19.99
N GLY A 23 -23.97 -7.27 -20.31
CA GLY A 23 -24.87 -7.92 -19.35
C GLY A 23 -24.18 -8.81 -18.30
N GLU A 24 -22.87 -9.02 -18.39
CA GLU A 24 -22.12 -9.83 -17.43
C GLU A 24 -21.70 -9.00 -16.22
N PRO A 25 -21.82 -9.55 -14.99
CA PRO A 25 -21.48 -8.83 -13.78
C PRO A 25 -19.97 -8.62 -13.65
N PHE A 26 -19.56 -7.42 -13.25
CA PHE A 26 -18.16 -7.06 -13.05
C PHE A 26 -17.96 -6.22 -11.79
N ILE A 27 -16.73 -6.20 -11.28
CA ILE A 27 -16.30 -5.46 -10.10
C ILE A 27 -15.30 -4.38 -10.52
N VAL A 28 -15.58 -3.15 -10.16
CA VAL A 28 -14.66 -2.01 -10.26
C VAL A 28 -13.98 -1.79 -8.92
N VAL A 29 -12.67 -1.54 -8.98
CA VAL A 29 -11.82 -1.31 -7.82
C VAL A 29 -11.23 0.08 -7.90
N ASN A 30 -11.34 0.82 -6.80
CA ASN A 30 -10.81 2.17 -6.70
C ASN A 30 -10.05 2.33 -5.38
N ALA A 31 -8.75 2.58 -5.45
CA ALA A 31 -7.95 2.90 -4.27
C ALA A 31 -7.92 4.42 -4.05
N SER A 32 -8.10 4.86 -2.82
CA SER A 32 -7.84 6.23 -2.38
C SER A 32 -6.34 6.50 -2.27
N ASP A 33 -5.99 7.77 -2.04
CA ASP A 33 -4.64 8.12 -1.61
C ASP A 33 -4.31 7.50 -0.24
N ASP A 34 -3.01 7.31 -0.01
CA ASP A 34 -2.47 6.75 1.22
C ASP A 34 -2.51 7.77 2.36
N THR A 35 -3.12 7.40 3.48
CA THR A 35 -3.15 8.19 4.71
C THR A 35 -2.09 7.69 5.69
N PRO A 36 -1.14 8.52 6.15
CA PRO A 36 -0.10 8.07 7.05
C PRO A 36 -0.60 7.79 8.47
N ILE A 37 -0.13 6.69 9.05
CA ILE A 37 -0.32 6.37 10.47
C ILE A 37 0.91 6.85 11.23
N GLY A 38 0.78 8.02 11.87
CA GLY A 38 1.86 8.61 12.66
C GLY A 38 3.08 9.04 11.83
N THR A 39 4.23 9.16 12.49
CA THR A 39 5.48 9.59 11.88
C THR A 39 6.28 8.40 11.35
N ALA A 40 7.19 8.67 10.40
CA ALA A 40 8.11 7.63 9.94
C ALA A 40 9.07 7.24 11.08
N HIS A 41 9.26 5.95 11.27
CA HIS A 41 10.30 5.40 12.12
C HIS A 41 11.61 5.32 11.35
N ARG A 42 12.71 5.61 12.05
CA ARG A 42 14.06 5.66 11.48
C ARG A 42 14.91 4.65 12.21
N GLU A 43 15.55 3.78 11.45
CA GLU A 43 16.52 2.81 11.92
C GLU A 43 17.80 2.97 11.11
N PHE A 44 18.97 2.82 11.75
CA PHE A 44 20.25 2.81 11.06
C PHE A 44 20.84 1.40 11.11
N ASP A 45 21.13 0.84 9.94
CA ASP A 45 21.84 -0.43 9.79
C ASP A 45 23.32 -0.13 9.54
N GLY A 46 24.14 -0.33 10.58
CA GLY A 46 25.57 -0.04 10.55
C GLY A 46 26.40 -1.00 9.69
N GLU A 47 25.92 -2.22 9.44
CA GLU A 47 26.61 -3.19 8.57
C GLU A 47 26.44 -2.80 7.10
N ARG A 48 25.25 -2.33 6.75
CA ARG A 48 24.91 -1.90 5.38
C ARG A 48 25.18 -0.42 5.13
N GLU A 49 25.49 0.36 6.16
CA GLU A 49 25.63 1.82 6.13
C GLU A 49 24.40 2.49 5.48
N VAL A 50 23.20 2.06 5.87
CA VAL A 50 21.93 2.61 5.38
C VAL A 50 21.02 3.07 6.50
N GLU A 51 20.37 4.21 6.27
CA GLU A 51 19.21 4.66 7.04
C GLU A 51 17.95 4.06 6.42
N ILE A 52 17.16 3.33 7.22
CA ILE A 52 15.89 2.76 6.80
C ILE A 52 14.76 3.57 7.42
N LEU A 53 14.01 4.26 6.57
CA LEU A 53 12.80 4.98 6.95
C LEU A 53 11.59 4.09 6.67
N ARG A 54 10.82 3.76 7.71
CA ARG A 54 9.58 2.99 7.60
C ARG A 54 8.37 3.81 8.01
N ARG A 55 7.30 3.73 7.23
CA ARG A 55 6.04 4.39 7.53
C ARG A 55 4.87 3.45 7.26
N SER A 56 3.98 3.35 8.23
CA SER A 56 2.71 2.66 8.09
C SER A 56 1.69 3.60 7.44
N LEU A 57 0.93 3.08 6.49
CA LEU A 57 -0.05 3.81 5.71
C LEU A 57 -1.39 3.07 5.75
N LEU A 58 -2.47 3.82 5.56
CA LEU A 58 -3.82 3.33 5.36
C LEU A 58 -4.27 3.67 3.96
N THR A 59 -4.77 2.68 3.23
CA THR A 59 -5.43 2.88 1.94
C THR A 59 -6.87 2.43 2.05
N GLU A 60 -7.80 3.28 1.66
CA GLU A 60 -9.19 2.88 1.51
C GLU A 60 -9.42 2.43 0.07
N VAL A 61 -9.85 1.18 -0.11
CA VAL A 61 -10.18 0.62 -1.41
C VAL A 61 -11.68 0.40 -1.48
N GLN A 62 -12.30 1.09 -2.42
CA GLN A 62 -13.71 0.97 -2.73
C GLN A 62 -13.92 -0.11 -3.81
N PHE A 63 -14.85 -1.00 -3.54
CA PHE A 63 -15.30 -2.04 -4.46
C PHE A 63 -16.73 -1.73 -4.88
N GLU A 64 -16.97 -1.74 -6.18
CA GLU A 64 -18.28 -1.54 -6.77
C GLU A 64 -18.58 -2.71 -7.69
N ALA A 65 -19.75 -3.31 -7.55
CA ALA A 65 -20.22 -4.34 -8.48
C ALA A 65 -21.37 -3.79 -9.32
N PHE A 66 -21.41 -4.20 -10.57
CA PHE A 66 -22.43 -3.85 -11.55
C PHE A 66 -23.02 -5.12 -12.15
N GLY A 67 -24.32 -5.08 -12.47
CA GLY A 67 -25.02 -6.19 -13.11
C GLY A 67 -25.76 -7.09 -12.12
N THR A 68 -26.40 -8.13 -12.65
CA THR A 68 -27.29 -9.00 -11.86
C THR A 68 -26.59 -9.63 -10.66
N ASN A 69 -27.24 -9.59 -9.51
CA ASN A 69 -26.75 -10.04 -8.21
C ASN A 69 -25.51 -9.28 -7.69
N ALA A 70 -25.33 -8.01 -8.06
CA ALA A 70 -24.20 -7.18 -7.60
C ALA A 70 -24.04 -7.19 -6.07
N TYR A 71 -25.16 -7.11 -5.33
CA TYR A 71 -25.15 -7.16 -3.87
C TYR A 71 -24.60 -8.48 -3.33
N ALA A 72 -25.16 -9.61 -3.78
CA ALA A 72 -24.73 -10.94 -3.34
C ALA A 72 -23.27 -11.23 -3.71
N LEU A 73 -22.82 -10.73 -4.87
CA LEU A 73 -21.42 -10.84 -5.29
C LEU A 73 -20.48 -10.11 -4.32
N LEU A 74 -20.80 -8.87 -3.93
CA LEU A 74 -19.97 -8.14 -2.97
C LEU A 74 -20.05 -8.69 -1.55
N SER A 75 -21.22 -9.18 -1.10
CA SER A 75 -21.32 -9.87 0.19
C SER A 75 -20.44 -11.12 0.22
N LYS A 76 -20.40 -11.88 -0.88
CA LYS A 76 -19.49 -13.03 -1.01
C LYS A 76 -18.03 -12.60 -1.03
N LEU A 77 -17.69 -11.52 -1.75
CA LEU A 77 -16.34 -10.96 -1.76
C LEU A 77 -15.89 -10.59 -0.35
N GLN A 78 -16.72 -9.85 0.39
CA GLN A 78 -16.43 -9.41 1.74
C GLN A 78 -16.10 -10.60 2.65
N LEU A 79 -16.91 -11.66 2.61
CA LEU A 79 -16.65 -12.87 3.39
C LEU A 79 -15.35 -13.57 2.98
N VAL A 80 -15.06 -13.64 1.68
CA VAL A 80 -13.84 -14.28 1.18
C VAL A 80 -12.58 -13.48 1.56
N LEU A 81 -12.67 -12.16 1.70
CA LEU A 81 -11.55 -11.33 2.16
C LEU A 81 -11.11 -11.66 3.60
N GLU A 82 -12.00 -12.23 4.41
CA GLU A 82 -11.69 -12.69 5.77
C GLU A 82 -11.08 -14.11 5.79
N SER A 83 -11.04 -14.80 4.65
CA SER A 83 -10.46 -16.15 4.56
C SER A 83 -8.95 -16.14 4.83
N SER A 84 -8.44 -17.23 5.42
CA SER A 84 -7.00 -17.39 5.64
C SER A 84 -6.19 -17.32 4.35
N ALA A 85 -6.76 -17.77 3.22
CA ALA A 85 -6.12 -17.66 1.92
C ALA A 85 -5.95 -16.19 1.48
N ALA A 86 -6.99 -15.36 1.67
CA ALA A 86 -6.93 -13.94 1.37
C ALA A 86 -5.96 -13.20 2.30
N LEU A 87 -6.03 -13.45 3.61
CA LEU A 87 -5.13 -12.84 4.60
C LEU A 87 -3.66 -13.23 4.38
N SER A 88 -3.40 -14.50 4.06
CA SER A 88 -2.06 -15.00 3.73
C SER A 88 -1.54 -14.36 2.43
N ALA A 89 -2.39 -14.25 1.40
CA ALA A 89 -2.02 -13.60 0.16
C ALA A 89 -1.67 -12.12 0.37
N LEU A 90 -2.44 -11.39 1.18
CA LEU A 90 -2.16 -10.00 1.52
C LEU A 90 -0.84 -9.84 2.27
N LYS A 91 -0.60 -10.67 3.28
CA LYS A 91 0.64 -10.65 4.05
C LYS A 91 1.86 -10.96 3.18
N ASN A 92 1.79 -12.02 2.38
CA ASN A 92 2.96 -12.57 1.70
C ASN A 92 3.25 -11.93 0.33
N ARG A 93 2.21 -11.50 -0.40
CA ARG A 93 2.38 -10.92 -1.75
C ARG A 93 2.39 -9.39 -1.73
N VAL A 94 1.60 -8.77 -0.84
CA VAL A 94 1.37 -7.32 -0.83
C VAL A 94 2.01 -6.65 0.39
N ARG A 95 2.46 -7.43 1.39
CA ARG A 95 2.95 -6.93 2.69
C ARG A 95 1.96 -5.97 3.35
N GLY A 96 0.68 -6.32 3.28
CA GLY A 96 -0.40 -5.56 3.88
C GLY A 96 -1.41 -6.44 4.63
N ALA A 97 -2.37 -5.79 5.26
CA ALA A 97 -3.48 -6.44 5.96
C ALA A 97 -4.78 -5.65 5.78
N ILE A 98 -5.92 -6.33 5.89
CA ILE A 98 -7.23 -5.68 5.98
C ILE A 98 -7.49 -5.33 7.43
N LEU A 99 -7.84 -4.08 7.70
CA LEU A 99 -8.22 -3.61 9.04
C LEU A 99 -9.72 -3.70 9.26
N ARG A 100 -10.51 -3.29 8.26
CA ARG A 100 -11.97 -3.25 8.34
C ARG A 100 -12.59 -3.22 6.95
N CYS A 101 -13.82 -3.70 6.87
CA CYS A 101 -14.70 -3.54 5.72
C CYS A 101 -15.97 -2.81 6.16
N SER A 102 -16.46 -1.85 5.38
CA SER A 102 -17.78 -1.27 5.58
C SER A 102 -18.86 -2.31 5.25
N GLN A 103 -20.09 -2.05 5.69
CA GLN A 103 -21.24 -2.80 5.20
C GLN A 103 -21.37 -2.67 3.67
N VAL A 104 -21.85 -3.73 3.02
CA VAL A 104 -22.27 -3.69 1.62
C VAL A 104 -23.58 -2.91 1.53
N ILE A 105 -23.60 -1.87 0.71
CA ILE A 105 -24.77 -1.06 0.43
C ILE A 105 -25.26 -1.31 -0.99
N ASP A 106 -26.58 -1.33 -1.15
CA ASP A 106 -27.23 -1.31 -2.45
C ASP A 106 -27.26 0.15 -2.97
N VAL A 107 -26.76 0.35 -4.18
CA VAL A 107 -26.70 1.64 -4.88
C VAL A 107 -27.29 1.51 -6.28
N SER A 108 -28.19 0.55 -6.47
CA SER A 108 -28.91 0.30 -7.72
C SER A 108 -29.68 1.54 -8.16
N ALA A 109 -29.72 1.77 -9.47
CA ALA A 109 -30.34 2.96 -10.03
C ALA A 109 -31.07 2.64 -11.34
N ALA A 110 -32.14 3.39 -11.60
CA ALA A 110 -32.73 3.43 -12.93
C ALA A 110 -31.87 4.34 -13.82
N ILE A 111 -31.24 3.77 -14.84
CA ILE A 111 -30.55 4.52 -15.90
C ILE A 111 -31.41 4.50 -17.16
N GLY A 112 -31.10 5.38 -18.13
CA GLY A 112 -31.91 5.52 -19.35
C GLY A 112 -32.11 4.23 -20.18
N GLY A 113 -31.33 3.18 -19.90
CA GLY A 113 -31.44 1.85 -20.52
C GLY A 113 -32.13 0.76 -19.68
N GLY A 114 -32.63 1.06 -18.47
CA GLY A 114 -33.28 0.09 -17.57
C GLY A 114 -32.76 0.13 -16.13
N PRO A 115 -33.30 -0.73 -15.24
CA PRO A 115 -32.75 -0.89 -13.90
C PRO A 115 -31.37 -1.50 -13.97
N GLU A 116 -30.41 -0.89 -13.29
CA GLU A 116 -29.05 -1.39 -13.17
C GLU A 116 -28.76 -1.70 -11.71
N GLU A 117 -28.55 -2.98 -11.44
CA GLU A 117 -28.12 -3.44 -10.12
C GLU A 117 -26.69 -2.99 -9.84
N ARG A 118 -26.51 -2.34 -8.70
CA ARG A 118 -25.21 -1.85 -8.25
C ARG A 118 -25.07 -2.02 -6.76
N ALA A 119 -23.90 -2.44 -6.33
CA ALA A 119 -23.58 -2.52 -4.90
C ALA A 119 -22.19 -1.96 -4.65
N ARG A 120 -21.92 -1.55 -3.41
CA ARG A 120 -20.63 -0.98 -3.02
C ARG A 120 -20.26 -1.35 -1.58
N PHE A 121 -18.96 -1.52 -1.33
CA PHE A 121 -18.38 -1.41 0.01
C PHE A 121 -16.95 -0.86 -0.07
N THR A 122 -16.42 -0.43 1.07
CA THR A 122 -15.03 0.05 1.20
C THR A 122 -14.29 -0.83 2.19
N ALA A 123 -13.08 -1.28 1.85
CA ALA A 123 -12.16 -1.90 2.80
C ALA A 123 -10.96 -1.00 3.06
N THR A 124 -10.58 -0.89 4.32
CA THR A 124 -9.38 -0.18 4.74
C THR A 124 -8.24 -1.18 4.89
N PHE A 125 -7.18 -0.97 4.12
CA PHE A 125 -5.95 -1.75 4.17
C PHE A 125 -4.86 -0.98 4.94
N THR A 126 -3.96 -1.72 5.56
CA THR A 126 -2.71 -1.20 6.11
C THR A 126 -1.53 -1.84 5.41
N HIS A 127 -0.51 -1.04 5.11
CA HIS A 127 0.74 -1.47 4.49
C HIS A 127 1.88 -0.58 4.97
N THR A 128 3.11 -1.03 4.75
CA THR A 128 4.31 -0.31 5.16
C THR A 128 5.14 0.06 3.95
N HIS A 129 5.42 1.36 3.79
CA HIS A 129 6.45 1.83 2.88
C HIS A 129 7.78 1.90 3.61
N ALA A 130 8.82 1.37 2.97
CA ALA A 130 10.19 1.43 3.46
C ALA A 130 11.07 2.04 2.38
N VAL A 131 11.92 2.98 2.77
CA VAL A 131 12.93 3.59 1.90
C VAL A 131 14.28 3.41 2.58
N GLU A 132 15.27 2.94 1.82
CA GLU A 132 16.65 2.85 2.26
C GLU A 132 17.42 4.04 1.67
N ILE A 133 18.17 4.75 2.51
CA ILE A 133 18.99 5.89 2.15
C ILE A 133 20.43 5.53 2.53
N ALA A 134 21.36 5.62 1.57
CA ALA A 134 22.77 5.40 1.85
C ALA A 134 23.26 6.47 2.84
N GLN A 135 23.83 6.04 3.96
CA GLN A 135 24.40 6.90 4.97
C GLN A 135 25.79 6.37 5.34
N PRO A 136 26.80 6.63 4.48
CA PRO A 136 28.15 6.13 4.69
C PRO A 136 28.74 6.68 5.98
N ARG A 137 29.53 5.86 6.67
CA ARG A 137 30.23 6.29 7.89
C ARG A 137 31.24 7.40 7.56
N ILE A 138 31.44 8.31 8.51
CA ILE A 138 32.52 9.30 8.42
C ILE A 138 33.85 8.55 8.63
N ALA A 139 34.59 8.35 7.54
CA ALA A 139 35.85 7.61 7.54
C ALA A 139 37.02 8.43 8.11
N SER A 140 37.04 9.73 7.89
CA SER A 140 38.00 10.67 8.49
C SER A 140 37.50 12.10 8.36
N VAL A 141 38.02 12.99 9.20
CA VAL A 141 37.78 14.42 9.11
C VAL A 141 39.11 15.16 9.13
N ASP A 142 39.39 15.93 8.09
CA ASP A 142 40.53 16.84 8.06
C ASP A 142 40.15 18.17 8.69
N ILE A 143 40.78 18.50 9.81
CA ILE A 143 40.65 19.81 10.45
C ILE A 143 41.86 20.64 10.05
N THR A 144 41.63 21.73 9.32
CA THR A 144 42.66 22.72 8.99
C THR A 144 42.44 23.96 9.86
N VAL A 145 43.43 24.31 10.66
CA VAL A 145 43.45 25.51 11.50
C VAL A 145 44.34 26.55 10.83
N HIS A 146 43.76 27.71 10.54
CA HIS A 146 44.51 28.87 10.07
C HIS A 146 44.81 29.80 11.25
N THR A 147 46.08 30.05 11.49
CA THR A 147 46.56 31.08 12.42
C THR A 147 47.19 32.20 11.63
N ASP A 148 47.40 33.35 12.26
CA ASP A 148 47.99 34.57 11.68
C ASP A 148 49.40 34.34 11.10
N ARG A 149 50.04 33.21 11.44
CA ARG A 149 51.41 32.86 11.05
C ARG A 149 51.49 31.59 10.21
N ASN A 150 50.71 30.55 10.54
CA ASN A 150 50.81 29.23 9.91
C ASN A 150 49.44 28.59 9.68
N THR A 151 49.39 27.65 8.73
CA THR A 151 48.27 26.72 8.53
C THR A 151 48.70 25.33 8.98
N GLU A 152 47.95 24.71 9.89
CA GLU A 152 48.19 23.35 10.37
C GLU A 152 46.96 22.48 10.07
N SER A 153 47.18 21.25 9.60
CA SER A 153 46.11 20.29 9.31
C SER A 153 46.29 19.02 10.14
N ILE A 154 45.22 18.55 10.77
CA ILE A 154 45.16 17.28 11.49
C ILE A 154 44.01 16.43 10.94
N THR A 155 44.31 15.17 10.62
CA THR A 155 43.29 14.18 10.22
C THR A 155 42.83 13.42 11.46
N ILE A 156 41.54 13.46 11.73
CA ILE A 156 40.91 12.66 12.79
C ILE A 156 40.28 11.43 12.16
N GLU A 157 40.76 10.25 12.56
CA GLU A 157 40.15 8.97 12.24
C GLU A 157 39.11 8.60 13.31
N PRO A 158 38.01 7.91 12.96
CA PRO A 158 37.01 7.45 13.91
C PRO A 158 37.64 6.47 14.93
N PRO A 159 37.17 6.46 16.20
CA PRO A 159 37.70 5.56 17.20
C PRO A 159 37.50 4.11 16.77
N SER A 160 38.59 3.33 16.76
CA SER A 160 38.54 1.89 16.48
C SER A 160 37.62 1.22 17.49
N THR A 161 36.43 0.82 17.05
CA THR A 161 35.53 0.03 17.88
C THR A 161 36.01 -1.42 17.76
N GLU A 162 37.00 -1.81 18.56
CA GLU A 162 37.28 -3.23 18.77
C GLU A 162 36.08 -3.82 19.53
N GLN A 163 35.31 -4.67 18.86
CA GLN A 163 34.38 -5.63 19.46
C GLN A 163 34.72 -7.03 18.95
#